data_AF-A0AAX0XUL4-F1
#
_entry.id   AF-A0AAX0XUL4-F1
#
_cell.length_a   1.000
_cell.length_b   1.000
_cell.length_c   1.000
_cell.angle_alpha   90.00
_cell.angle_beta   90.00
_cell.angle_gamma   90.00
#
_symmetry.space_group_name_H-M   'P 1'
#
loop_
_entity.id
_entity.type
_entity.pdbx_description
1 polymer ?
#
loop_
_entity_poly.entity_id
_entity_poly.type
_entity_poly.pdbx_seq_one_letter_code
_entity_poly.pdbx_strand_id
1 'polypeptide(L)'
;MSYRLISELQTRVDRWRETMLDDAARLRYYQRNLLEMRRLSPRPHNSITLTLRQCAAARKMMNHASRTLASCRSNIKELSGNHLQ
;
A
#
# COMPACT_ATOMS: atom_id res chain seq x y z
N MET A 1 26.25 -15.59 -5.38
CA MET A 1 25.70 -14.21 -5.29
C MET A 1 24.17 -14.15 -5.37
N SER A 2 23.48 -15.04 -6.11
CA SER A 2 22.00 -15.00 -6.26
C SER A 2 21.22 -15.10 -4.94
N TYR A 3 21.61 -16.00 -4.02
CA TYR A 3 20.89 -16.22 -2.75
C TYR A 3 20.78 -14.98 -1.85
N ARG A 4 21.84 -14.18 -1.73
CA ARG A 4 21.82 -12.96 -0.92
C ARG A 4 20.84 -11.94 -1.50
N LEU A 5 20.85 -11.76 -2.83
CA LEU A 5 19.93 -10.86 -3.52
C LEU A 5 18.47 -11.33 -3.42
N ILE A 6 18.22 -12.63 -3.52
CA ILE A 6 16.88 -13.22 -3.33
C ILE A 6 16.38 -12.96 -1.90
N SER A 7 17.22 -13.19 -0.89
CA SER A 7 16.88 -12.94 0.52
C SER A 7 16.60 -11.46 0.80
N GLU A 8 17.40 -10.54 0.23
CA GLU A 8 17.16 -9.09 0.32
C GLU A 8 15.84 -8.69 -0.35
N LEU A 9 15.50 -9.28 -1.51
CA LEU A 9 14.21 -9.06 -2.18
C LEU A 9 13.04 -9.63 -1.37
N GLN A 10 13.16 -10.78 -0.73
CA GLN A 10 12.14 -11.33 0.17
C GLN A 10 11.88 -10.41 1.35
N THR A 11 12.94 -9.92 2.00
CA THR A 11 12.81 -8.93 3.08
C THR A 11 12.09 -7.66 2.60
N ARG A 12 12.37 -7.21 1.37
CA ARG A 12 11.65 -6.08 0.76
C ARG A 12 10.18 -6.42 0.50
N VAL A 13 9.86 -7.62 0.03
CA VAL A 13 8.46 -8.05 -0.18
C VAL A 13 7.68 -7.98 1.13
N ASP A 14 8.23 -8.48 2.23
CA ASP A 14 7.55 -8.50 3.52
C ASP A 14 7.29 -7.07 4.02
N ARG A 15 8.30 -6.19 3.97
CA ARG A 15 8.15 -4.76 4.33
C ARG A 15 7.11 -4.03 3.48
N TRP A 16 7.12 -4.25 2.16
CA TRP A 16 6.14 -3.63 1.27
C TRP A 16 4.73 -4.19 1.47
N ARG A 17 4.61 -5.45 1.88
CA ARG A 17 3.33 -6.06 2.24
C ARG A 17 2.75 -5.40 3.49
N GLU A 18 3.56 -5.23 4.53
CA GLU A 18 3.16 -4.50 5.75
C GLU A 18 2.73 -3.07 5.42
N THR A 19 3.54 -2.34 4.65
CA THR A 19 3.23 -0.97 4.20
C THR A 19 1.88 -0.91 3.47
N MET A 20 1.62 -1.85 2.56
CA MET A 20 0.35 -1.94 1.83
C MET A 20 -0.84 -2.20 2.77
N LEU A 21 -0.67 -3.07 3.77
CA LEU A 21 -1.71 -3.36 4.76
C LEU A 21 -2.03 -2.13 5.63
N ASP A 22 -0.99 -1.39 6.03
CA ASP A 22 -1.12 -0.15 6.79
C ASP A 22 -1.83 0.94 5.97
N ASP A 23 -1.47 1.11 4.69
CA ASP A 23 -2.14 2.05 3.79
C ASP A 23 -3.61 1.68 3.58
N ALA A 24 -3.91 0.39 3.46
CA ALA A 24 -5.28 -0.09 3.37
C ALA A 24 -6.06 0.19 4.67
N ALA A 25 -5.43 0.04 5.84
CA ALA A 25 -6.03 0.38 7.13
C ALA A 25 -6.29 1.89 7.24
N ARG A 26 -5.32 2.74 6.86
CA ARG A 26 -5.48 4.20 6.77
C ARG A 26 -6.65 4.58 5.86
N LEU A 27 -6.76 3.97 4.70
CA LEU A 27 -7.87 4.23 3.77
C LEU A 27 -9.23 3.88 4.39
N ARG A 28 -9.36 2.71 5.02
CA ARG A 28 -10.61 2.31 5.72
C ARG A 28 -10.98 3.30 6.82
N TYR A 29 -9.99 3.75 7.60
CA TYR A 29 -10.19 4.75 8.64
C TYR A 29 -10.74 6.07 8.06
N TYR A 30 -10.10 6.62 7.02
CA TYR A 30 -10.60 7.86 6.40
C TYR A 30 -11.99 7.71 5.77
N GLN A 31 -12.28 6.56 5.17
CA GLN A 31 -13.61 6.26 4.63
C GLN A 31 -14.68 6.21 5.72
N ARG A 32 -14.37 5.61 6.87
CA ARG A 32 -15.26 5.61 8.03
C ARG A 32 -15.52 7.03 8.54
N ASN A 33 -14.48 7.85 8.67
CA ASN A 33 -14.62 9.25 9.09
C ASN A 33 -15.53 10.05 8.15
N LEU A 34 -15.45 9.81 6.83
CA LEU A 34 -16.36 10.44 5.86
C LEU A 34 -17.82 10.05 6.09
N LEU A 35 -18.09 8.78 6.39
CA LEU A 35 -19.44 8.32 6.71
C LEU A 35 -19.96 8.97 7.98
N GLU A 36 -19.13 9.07 9.02
CA GLU A 36 -19.48 9.73 10.28
C GLU A 36 -19.79 11.22 10.07
N MET A 37 -18.93 11.96 9.35
CA MET A 37 -19.16 13.38 9.03
C MET A 37 -20.43 13.62 8.20
N ARG A 38 -20.82 12.67 7.33
CA ARG A 38 -22.05 12.77 6.54
C ARG A 38 -23.33 12.71 7.38
N ARG A 39 -23.25 12.14 8.60
CA ARG A 39 -24.38 12.03 9.54
C ARG A 39 -24.61 13.31 10.36
N LEU A 40 -23.65 14.24 10.35
CA LEU A 40 -23.73 15.50 11.08
C LEU A 40 -24.54 16.55 10.31
N SER A 41 -25.30 17.37 11.04
CA SER A 41 -25.97 18.57 10.54
C SER A 41 -25.69 19.75 11.48
N PRO A 42 -25.08 20.85 10.99
CA PRO A 42 -24.61 21.07 9.63
C PRO A 42 -23.39 20.20 9.30
N ARG A 43 -23.17 19.97 7.99
CA ARG A 43 -22.07 19.15 7.52
C ARG A 43 -20.73 19.92 7.53
N PRO A 44 -19.64 19.37 8.07
CA PRO A 44 -18.35 20.05 8.10
C PRO A 44 -17.60 19.95 6.75
N HIS A 45 -17.85 20.90 5.84
CA HIS A 45 -17.32 20.89 4.46
C HIS A 45 -15.79 20.85 4.36
N ASN A 46 -15.07 21.64 5.18
CA ASN A 46 -13.60 21.68 5.16
C ASN A 46 -13.00 20.34 5.61
N SER A 47 -13.55 19.75 6.68
CA SER A 47 -13.12 18.45 7.19
C SER A 47 -13.34 17.34 6.15
N ILE A 48 -14.50 17.32 5.49
CA ILE A 48 -14.78 16.36 4.41
C ILE A 48 -13.78 16.51 3.26
N THR A 49 -13.51 17.73 2.82
CA THR A 49 -12.57 17.99 1.72
C THR A 49 -11.17 17.48 2.09
N LEU A 50 -10.71 17.74 3.30
CA LEU A 50 -9.44 17.23 3.81
C LEU A 50 -9.42 15.69 3.84
N THR A 51 -10.46 15.06 4.39
CA THR A 51 -10.53 13.59 4.48
C THR A 51 -10.61 12.91 3.11
N LEU A 52 -11.25 13.54 2.12
CA LEU A 52 -11.22 13.06 0.73
C LEU A 52 -9.81 13.11 0.13
N ARG A 53 -9.02 14.16 0.40
CA ARG A 53 -7.61 14.25 -0.01
C ARG A 53 -6.77 13.17 0.67
N GLN A 54 -6.99 12.92 1.96
CA GLN A 54 -6.31 11.84 2.70
C GLN A 54 -6.65 10.45 2.12
N CYS A 55 -7.91 10.21 1.76
CA CYS A 55 -8.31 9.00 1.05
C CYS A 55 -7.57 8.83 -0.29
N ALA A 56 -7.44 9.91 -1.07
CA ALA A 56 -6.74 9.88 -2.35
C ALA A 56 -5.24 9.60 -2.17
N ALA A 57 -4.61 10.21 -1.17
CA ALA A 57 -3.22 9.96 -0.81
C ALA A 57 -2.99 8.50 -0.38
N ALA A 58 -3.83 7.97 0.51
CA ALA A 58 -3.73 6.57 0.97
C ALA A 58 -3.89 5.57 -0.20
N ARG A 59 -4.83 5.82 -1.13
CA ARG A 59 -4.94 5.01 -2.36
C ARG A 59 -3.68 5.06 -3.21
N LYS A 60 -3.08 6.24 -3.38
CA LYS A 60 -1.83 6.40 -4.14
C LYS A 60 -0.69 5.60 -3.52
N MET A 61 -0.54 5.67 -2.19
CA MET A 61 0.50 4.93 -1.46
C MET A 61 0.28 3.41 -1.55
N MET A 62 -0.94 2.94 -1.33
CA MET A 62 -1.31 1.53 -1.46
C MET A 62 -1.01 0.98 -2.86
N ASN A 63 -1.37 1.74 -3.91
CA ASN A 63 -1.09 1.35 -5.29
C ASN A 63 0.42 1.32 -5.59
N HIS A 64 1.19 2.26 -5.02
CA HIS A 64 2.63 2.26 -5.16
C HIS A 64 3.26 1.03 -4.48
N ALA A 65 2.88 0.73 -3.24
CA ALA A 65 3.33 -0.45 -2.52
C ALA A 65 3.00 -1.75 -3.28
N SER A 66 1.78 -1.85 -3.82
CA SER A 66 1.35 -3.00 -4.63
C SER A 66 2.20 -3.18 -5.90
N ARG A 67 2.52 -2.10 -6.62
CA ARG A 67 3.38 -2.16 -7.82
C ARG A 67 4.80 -2.57 -7.47
N THR A 68 5.36 -1.99 -6.40
CA THR A 68 6.72 -2.34 -5.95
C THR A 68 6.79 -3.80 -5.51
N LEU A 69 5.77 -4.30 -4.82
CA LEU A 69 5.66 -5.69 -4.40
C LEU A 69 5.56 -6.64 -5.61
N ALA A 70 4.77 -6.29 -6.62
CA ALA A 70 4.72 -7.05 -7.87
C ALA A 70 6.09 -7.11 -8.57
N SER A 71 6.79 -5.98 -8.67
CA SER A 71 8.15 -5.93 -9.22
C SER A 71 9.14 -6.79 -8.42
N CYS A 72 9.12 -6.74 -7.09
CA CYS A 72 10.00 -7.57 -6.26
C CYS A 72 9.73 -9.07 -6.47
N ARG A 73 8.46 -9.47 -6.58
CA ARG A 73 8.07 -10.86 -6.86
C ARG A 73 8.53 -11.34 -8.24
N SER A 74 8.39 -10.50 -9.26
CA SER A 74 8.90 -10.81 -10.60
C SER A 74 10.42 -11.00 -10.58
N ASN A 75 11.17 -10.11 -9.92
CA ASN A 75 12.62 -10.22 -9.82
C ASN A 75 13.06 -11.52 -9.10
N ILE A 76 12.36 -11.90 -8.02
CA ILE A 76 12.63 -13.18 -7.33
C ILE A 76 12.40 -14.36 -8.28
N LYS A 77 11.30 -14.34 -9.05
CA LYS A 77 10.96 -15.40 -10.00
C LYS A 77 12.04 -15.54 -11.09
N GLU A 78 12.50 -14.43 -11.65
CA GLU A 78 13.56 -14.40 -12.66
C GLU A 78 14.90 -14.92 -12.09
N LEU A 79 15.31 -14.44 -10.91
CA LEU A 79 16.55 -14.86 -10.26
C LEU A 79 16.54 -16.33 -9.83
N SER A 80 15.37 -16.86 -9.46
CA SER A 80 15.21 -18.28 -9.09
C SER A 80 15.16 -19.19 -10.31
N GLY A 81 14.56 -18.74 -11.42
CA GLY A 81 14.52 -19.48 -12.69
C GLY A 81 15.88 -19.58 -13.37
N ASN A 82 16.68 -18.51 -13.31
CA ASN A 82 18.05 -18.48 -13.82
C ASN A 82 19.05 -19.28 -12.97
N HIS A 83 18.64 -19.78 -11.79
CA HIS A 83 19.51 -20.60 -10.94
C HIS A 83 19.43 -22.10 -11.25
N LEU A 84 18.44 -22.53 -12.04
CA LEU A 84 18.20 -23.93 -12.43
C LEU A 84 18.72 -24.27 -13.84
N GLN A 85 19.39 -23.33 -14.52
CA GLN A 85 20.11 -23.55 -15.78
C GLN A 85 21.62 -23.48 -15.52
#